data_AF-A0A4Y1Z6E6-F1
#
_entry.id   AF-A0A4Y1Z6E6-F1
#
_cell.length_a   1.000
_cell.length_b   1.000
_cell.length_c   1.000
_cell.angle_alpha   90.00
_cell.angle_beta   90.00
_cell.angle_gamma   90.00
#
_symmetry.space_group_name_H-M   'P 1'
#
loop_
_entity.id
_entity.type
_entity.pdbx_description
1 polymer ?
#
loop_
_entity_poly.entity_id
_entity_poly.type
_entity_poly.pdbx_seq_one_letter_code
_entity_poly.pdbx_strand_id
1 'polypeptide(L)' 'MNLSVGDVIKLDEHLDEPMIIQVSGFPKFIGQPGKRKHQLAVQIIKKITEEVETDE' A
#
# COMPACT_ATOMS: atom_id res chain seq x y z
N MET A 1 6.47 17.09 18.88
CA MET A 1 7.33 15.92 18.60
C MET A 1 8.57 16.45 17.90
N ASN A 2 9.76 16.27 18.48
CA ASN A 2 11.00 16.79 17.91
C ASN A 2 11.78 15.60 17.32
N LEU A 3 11.64 15.38 16.02
CA LEU A 3 12.43 14.40 15.28
C LEU A 3 13.79 15.00 14.95
N SER A 4 14.84 14.23 15.17
CA SER A 4 16.23 14.57 14.88
C SER A 4 16.78 13.68 13.76
N VAL A 5 17.81 14.17 13.07
CA VAL A 5 18.52 13.36 12.08
C VAL A 5 19.10 12.12 12.76
N GLY A 6 18.78 10.95 12.23
CA GLY A 6 19.18 9.66 12.79
C GLY A 6 18.08 8.93 13.55
N ASP A 7 16.95 9.59 13.82
CA ASP A 7 15.81 8.92 14.44
C ASP A 7 15.22 7.86 13.51
N VAL A 8 14.89 6.70 14.09
CA VAL A 8 14.27 5.58 13.39
C VAL A 8 12.81 5.47 13.85
N ILE A 9 11.89 5.59 12.90
CA ILE A 9 10.46 5.39 13.14
C ILE A 9 10.11 4.02 12.58
N LYS A 10 9.74 3.10 13.47
CA LYS A 10 9.18 1.82 13.08
C LYS A 10 7.76 2.03 12.59
N LEU A 11 7.44 1.49 11.41
CA LEU A 11 6.08 1.45 10.89
C LEU A 11 5.33 0.25 11.49
N ASP A 12 4.01 0.35 11.56
CA ASP A 12 3.15 -0.75 12.02
C ASP A 12 3.06 -1.87 10.97
N GLU A 13 3.24 -1.54 9.69
CA GLU A 13 3.14 -2.46 8.56
C GLU A 13 4.43 -3.28 8.37
N HIS A 14 4.27 -4.59 8.13
CA HIS A 14 5.38 -5.47 7.81
C HIS A 14 5.61 -5.59 6.30
N LEU A 15 6.86 -5.79 5.86
CA LEU A 15 7.20 -5.89 4.43
C LEU A 15 6.51 -7.07 3.71
N ASP A 16 6.29 -8.15 4.45
CA ASP A 16 5.71 -9.39 3.93
C ASP A 16 4.18 -9.35 3.85
N GLU A 17 3.56 -8.32 4.42
CA GLU A 17 2.11 -8.18 4.47
C GLU A 17 1.60 -7.41 3.24
N PRO A 18 0.52 -7.87 2.59
CA PRO A 18 -0.14 -7.09 1.55
C PRO A 18 -0.70 -5.77 2.11
N MET A 19 -0.48 -4.68 1.38
CA MET A 19 -0.92 -3.32 1.74
C MET A 19 -1.91 -2.75 0.72
N ILE A 20 -2.67 -1.73 1.14
CA ILE A 20 -3.61 -1.01 0.30
C ILE A 20 -2.85 -0.04 -0.61
N ILE A 21 -3.02 -0.20 -1.92
CA ILE A 21 -2.46 0.71 -2.91
C ILE A 21 -3.55 1.69 -3.33
N GLN A 22 -3.25 2.97 -3.12
CA GLN A 22 -4.12 4.08 -3.49
C GLN A 22 -3.72 4.68 -4.83
N VAL A 23 -4.72 5.04 -5.63
CA VAL A 23 -4.56 5.84 -6.86
C VAL A 23 -5.36 7.11 -6.67
N SER A 24 -4.68 8.26 -6.76
CA SER A 24 -5.30 9.58 -6.52
C SER A 24 -5.99 9.69 -5.15
N GLY A 25 -5.44 9.03 -4.12
CA GLY A 25 -6.00 9.02 -2.76
C GLY A 25 -7.10 7.99 -2.52
N PHE A 26 -7.53 7.24 -3.53
CA PHE A 26 -8.58 6.23 -3.39
C PHE A 26 -8.00 4.81 -3.38
N PRO A 27 -8.41 3.93 -2.46
CA PRO A 27 -7.98 2.54 -2.45
C PRO A 27 -8.46 1.82 -3.72
N LYS A 28 -7.53 1.24 -4.49
CA LYS A 28 -7.88 0.53 -5.74
C LYS A 28 -7.32 -0.89 -5.82
N PHE A 29 -6.25 -1.20 -5.09
CA PHE A 29 -5.66 -2.54 -5.11
C PHE A 29 -5.15 -2.96 -3.73
N ILE A 30 -5.00 -4.27 -3.58
CA ILE A 30 -4.16 -4.89 -2.56
C ILE A 30 -2.91 -5.40 -3.26
N GLY A 31 -1.73 -5.12 -2.72
CA GLY A 31 -0.47 -5.54 -3.32
C GLY A 31 0.70 -5.58 -2.33
N GLN A 32 1.83 -6.09 -2.79
CA GLN A 32 3.05 -6.18 -2.00
C GLN A 32 4.14 -5.26 -2.57
N PRO A 33 4.87 -4.52 -1.71
CA PRO A 33 6.01 -3.74 -2.14
C PRO A 33 7.16 -4.65 -2.56
N GLY A 34 7.96 -4.20 -3.53
CA GLY A 34 9.08 -4.97 -4.04
C GLY A 34 9.94 -4.19 -5.02
N LYS A 35 10.65 -4.93 -5.88
CA LYS A 35 11.51 -4.36 -6.91
C LYS A 35 11.26 -5.04 -8.25
N ARG A 36 11.22 -4.24 -9.32
CA ARG A 36 11.26 -4.73 -10.71
C ARG A 36 12.53 -4.22 -11.36
N LYS A 37 13.48 -5.13 -11.63
CA LYS A 37 14.87 -4.77 -11.97
C LYS A 37 15.47 -3.89 -10.86
N HIS A 38 15.94 -2.70 -11.22
CA HIS A 38 16.57 -1.74 -10.29
C HIS A 38 15.60 -0.66 -9.78
N GLN A 39 14.29 -0.82 -10.00
CA GLN A 39 13.28 0.17 -9.62
C GLN A 39 12.35 -0.39 -8.54
N LEU A 40 11.99 0.47 -7.57
CA LEU A 40 10.92 0.16 -6.62
C LEU A 40 9.62 -0.05 -7.38
N ALA A 41 8.86 -1.05 -6.97
CA ALA A 41 7.62 -1.44 -7.61
C ALA A 41 6.67 -2.05 -6.58
N VAL A 42 5.41 -2.21 -6.98
CA VAL A 42 4.40 -2.95 -6.24
C VAL A 42 3.86 -4.08 -7.11
N GLN A 43 3.70 -5.27 -6.54
CA GLN A 43 3.01 -6.39 -7.19
C GLN A 43 1.54 -6.35 -6.82
N ILE A 44 0.66 -6.24 -7.81
CA ILE A 44 -0.79 -6.29 -7.59
C ILE A 44 -1.23 -7.73 -7.31
N ILE A 45 -1.92 -7.93 -6.19
CA ILE A 45 -2.48 -9.22 -5.78
C ILE A 45 -3.98 -9.28 -6.12
N LYS A 46 -4.71 -8.21 -5.77
CA LYS A 46 -6.17 -8.13 -5.97
C LYS A 46 -6.59 -6.71 -6.29
N LYS A 47 -7.59 -6.56 -7.18
CA LYS A 47 -8.30 -5.30 -7.40
C LYS A 47 -9.40 -5.15 -6.35
N ILE A 48 -9.51 -3.96 -5.76
CA ILE A 48 -10.63 -3.61 -4.90
C ILE A 48 -11.80 -3.25 -5.82
N THR A 49 -12.85 -4.06 -5.79
CA THR A 49 -14.14 -3.75 -6.42
C THR A 49 -14.94 -2.93 -5.44
N GLU A 50 -15.42 -1.76 -5.89
CA GLU A 50 -16.54 -1.10 -5.22
C GLU A 50 -17.73 -2.02 -5.48
N GLU A 51 -18.16 -2.79 -4.48
CA GLU A 51 -19.50 -3.37 -4.50
C GLU A 51 -20.43 -2.16 -4.46
N VAL A 52 -21.02 -1.85 -5.62
CA VAL A 52 -22.16 -0.96 -5.68
C VAL A 52 -23.28 -1.75 -5.01
N GLU A 53 -23.55 -1.49 -3.74
CA GLU A 53 -24.83 -1.87 -3.13
C GLU A 53 -25.89 -1.21 -4.01
N THR A 54 -26.46 -2.00 -4.92
CA THR A 54 -27.62 -1.60 -5.68
C THR A 54 -28.78 -1.96 -4.77
N ASP A 55 -29.19 -1.01 -3.95
CA ASP A 55 -30.47 -1.07 -3.25
C ASP A 55 -31.57 -1.16 -4.34
N GLU A 56 -32.03 -2.38 -4.64
CA GLU A 56 -33.31 -2.62 -5.32
C GLU A 56 -34.46 -2.65 -4.30
#